data_AF-A0A966PAL0-F1
#
_entry.id   AF-A0A966PAL0-F1
#
_cell.length_a   1.000
_cell.length_b   1.000
_cell.length_c   1.000
_cell.angle_alpha   90.00
_cell.angle_beta   90.00
_cell.angle_gamma   90.00
#
_symmetry.space_group_name_H-M   'P 1'
#
loop_
_entity.id
_entity.type
_entity.pdbx_description
1 polymer ?
#
loop_
_entity_poly.entity_id
_entity_poly.type
_entity_poly.pdbx_seq_one_letter_code
_entity_poly.pdbx_strand_id
1 'polypeptide(L)'
;MTNLAINGADTAWVLASGALVLLMTPALALFYGGLVRTKSTLNMMMMSFTAIGVGTIVWILWAYSLAFGPDTGQGLIGDLTHVGLNGTLDTAVGGEGHQIPTLAFVMFQMTFAIITVALLSGAIADRAKFGAWV
;
A
#
# COMPACT_ATOMS: atom_id res chain seq x y z
N MET A 1 11.24 -19.38 23.94
CA MET A 1 10.93 -18.11 23.24
C MET A 1 12.19 -17.71 22.50
N THR A 2 12.34 -18.12 21.25
CA THR A 2 13.47 -17.70 20.40
C THR A 2 13.35 -16.20 20.21
N ASN A 3 14.32 -15.43 20.71
CA ASN A 3 14.40 -13.99 20.46
C ASN A 3 14.43 -13.80 18.93
N LEU A 4 13.31 -13.37 18.35
CA LEU A 4 13.30 -12.81 17.00
C LEU A 4 14.21 -11.58 17.06
N ALA A 5 15.43 -11.72 16.58
CA ALA A 5 16.41 -10.64 16.58
C ALA A 5 16.02 -9.66 15.48
N ILE A 6 15.07 -8.77 15.81
CA ILE A 6 14.63 -7.71 14.90
C ILE A 6 15.83 -6.81 14.59
N ASN A 7 16.11 -6.64 13.31
CA ASN A 7 17.13 -5.73 12.84
C ASN A 7 16.55 -4.31 12.75
N GLY A 8 16.97 -3.45 13.67
CA GLY A 8 16.51 -2.06 13.73
C GLY A 8 16.90 -1.22 12.50
N ALA A 9 18.07 -1.50 11.90
CA ALA A 9 18.53 -0.78 10.71
C ALA A 9 17.69 -1.15 9.48
N ASP A 10 17.41 -2.43 9.30
CA ASP A 10 16.55 -2.91 8.21
C ASP A 10 15.11 -2.40 8.37
N THR A 11 14.60 -2.41 9.61
CA THR A 11 13.27 -1.87 9.93
C THR A 11 13.19 -0.38 9.63
N ALA A 12 14.18 0.41 10.05
CA ALA A 12 14.22 1.84 9.77
C ALA A 12 14.29 2.12 8.26
N TRP A 13 15.09 1.35 7.53
CA TRP A 13 15.23 1.49 6.08
C TRP A 13 13.94 1.15 5.33
N VAL A 14 13.24 0.09 5.73
CA VAL A 14 11.96 -0.29 5.11
C VAL A 14 10.87 0.75 5.38
N LEU A 15 10.80 1.29 6.61
CA LEU A 15 9.84 2.36 6.94
C LEU A 15 10.15 3.65 6.18
N ALA A 16 11.43 4.04 6.08
CA ALA A 16 11.85 5.20 5.29
C ALA A 16 11.52 5.01 3.80
N SER A 17 11.81 3.82 3.26
CA SER A 17 11.48 3.46 1.88
C SER A 17 9.97 3.49 1.64
N GLY A 18 9.16 2.99 2.58
CA GLY A 18 7.70 3.09 2.53
C GLY A 18 7.21 4.54 2.48
N ALA A 19 7.78 5.42 3.31
CA ALA A 19 7.45 6.84 3.27
C ALA A 19 7.77 7.48 1.91
N LEU A 20 8.91 7.12 1.29
CA LEU A 20 9.28 7.58 -0.05
C LEU A 20 8.31 7.07 -1.12
N VAL A 21 7.87 5.81 -1.05
CA VAL A 21 6.88 5.25 -1.99
C VAL A 21 5.52 5.91 -1.80
N LEU A 22 5.09 6.14 -0.55
CA LEU A 22 3.84 6.85 -0.28
C LEU A 22 3.84 8.27 -0.86
N LEU A 23 4.97 8.98 -0.78
CA LEU A 23 5.15 10.31 -1.36
C LEU A 23 4.93 10.33 -2.89
N MET A 24 5.14 9.21 -3.58
CA MET A 24 4.86 9.11 -5.02
C MET A 24 3.38 9.36 -5.32
N THR A 25 2.45 9.01 -4.41
CA THR A 25 1.01 9.09 -4.64
C THR A 25 0.51 10.52 -4.84
N PRO A 26 0.78 11.49 -3.93
CA PRO A 26 0.48 12.89 -4.20
C PRO A 26 1.39 13.48 -5.29
N ALA A 27 2.63 13.00 -5.45
CA ALA A 27 3.54 13.47 -6.49
C ALA A 27 3.01 13.18 -7.91
N LEU A 28 2.31 12.07 -8.13
CA LEU A 28 1.65 11.79 -9.41
C LEU A 28 0.65 12.87 -9.78
N ALA A 29 -0.09 13.41 -8.81
CA ALA A 29 -1.08 14.42 -9.08
C ALA A 29 -0.44 15.76 -9.48
N LEU A 30 0.77 16.05 -8.98
CA LEU A 30 1.59 17.17 -9.44
C LEU A 30 2.19 16.91 -10.82
N PHE A 31 2.70 15.70 -11.05
CA PHE A 31 3.31 15.28 -12.30
C PHE A 31 2.32 15.33 -13.48
N TYR A 32 1.20 14.63 -13.37
CA TYR A 32 0.14 14.66 -14.38
C TYR A 32 -0.60 16.00 -14.39
N GLY A 33 -0.62 16.71 -13.26
CA GLY A 33 -1.26 18.00 -13.11
C GLY A 33 -0.67 19.10 -14.00
N GLY A 34 0.62 19.00 -14.32
CA GLY A 34 1.29 19.87 -15.30
C GLY A 34 1.07 19.48 -16.76
N LEU A 35 0.51 18.28 -17.03
CA LEU A 35 0.26 17.76 -18.37
C LEU A 35 -1.21 17.89 -18.80
N VAL A 36 -2.13 18.15 -17.85
CA VAL A 36 -3.57 18.25 -18.08
C VAL A 36 -4.12 19.63 -17.72
N ARG A 37 -5.39 19.88 -18.05
CA ARG A 37 -6.06 21.15 -17.73
C ARG A 37 -6.25 21.28 -16.23
N THR A 38 -6.21 22.49 -15.68
CA THR A 38 -6.34 22.77 -14.23
C THR A 38 -7.54 22.10 -13.56
N LYS A 39 -8.70 22.05 -14.23
CA LYS A 39 -9.90 21.38 -13.71
C LYS A 39 -9.69 19.87 -13.53
N SER A 40 -9.01 19.25 -14.47
CA SER A 40 -8.66 17.84 -14.48
C SER A 40 -7.60 17.52 -13.43
N THR A 41 -6.65 18.42 -13.23
CA THR A 41 -5.62 18.34 -12.19
C THR A 41 -6.23 18.28 -10.80
N LEU A 42 -7.23 19.13 -10.50
CA LEU A 42 -7.94 19.11 -9.21
C LEU A 42 -8.68 17.80 -8.99
N ASN A 43 -9.38 17.30 -10.01
CA ASN A 43 -10.10 16.02 -9.93
C ASN A 43 -9.13 14.86 -9.65
N MET A 44 -8.03 14.81 -10.38
CA MET A 44 -6.99 13.80 -10.19
C MET A 44 -6.32 13.90 -8.82
N MET A 45 -6.02 15.10 -8.32
CA MET A 45 -5.52 15.28 -6.94
C MET A 45 -6.48 14.65 -5.94
N MET A 46 -7.78 14.94 -6.03
CA MET A 46 -8.77 14.33 -5.13
C MET A 46 -8.78 12.81 -5.26
N MET A 47 -8.77 12.27 -6.49
CA MET A 47 -8.75 10.82 -6.73
C MET A 47 -7.51 10.14 -6.11
N SER A 48 -6.32 10.72 -6.23
CA SER A 48 -5.08 10.20 -5.64
C SER A 48 -5.09 10.25 -4.11
N PHE A 49 -5.59 11.33 -3.50
CA PHE A 49 -5.72 11.40 -2.03
C PHE A 49 -6.74 10.39 -1.50
N THR A 50 -7.85 10.20 -2.22
CA THR A 50 -8.85 9.19 -1.85
C THR A 50 -8.29 7.77 -1.98
N ALA A 51 -7.41 7.51 -2.96
CA ALA A 51 -6.71 6.23 -3.07
C ALA A 51 -5.86 5.90 -1.84
N ILE A 52 -5.25 6.90 -1.18
CA ILE A 52 -4.55 6.70 0.09
C ILE A 52 -5.52 6.20 1.17
N GLY A 53 -6.64 6.89 1.37
CA GLY A 53 -7.61 6.55 2.41
C GLY A 53 -8.32 5.20 2.15
N VAL A 54 -8.97 5.06 0.99
CA VAL A 54 -9.71 3.86 0.63
C VAL A 54 -8.77 2.67 0.46
N GLY A 55 -7.62 2.87 -0.18
CA GLY A 55 -6.60 1.82 -0.34
C GLY A 55 -6.09 1.31 0.99
N THR A 56 -5.84 2.19 1.97
CA THR A 56 -5.46 1.78 3.33
C THR A 56 -6.54 0.93 4.01
N ILE A 57 -7.81 1.34 3.91
CA ILE A 57 -8.92 0.59 4.50
C ILE A 57 -9.03 -0.81 3.87
N VAL A 58 -9.06 -0.89 2.54
CA VAL A 58 -9.15 -2.16 1.82
C VAL A 58 -7.94 -3.06 2.13
N TRP A 59 -6.74 -2.46 2.23
CA TRP A 59 -5.52 -3.17 2.59
C TRP A 59 -5.58 -3.85 3.95
N ILE A 60 -5.98 -3.09 4.97
CA ILE A 60 -6.09 -3.56 6.35
C ILE A 60 -7.21 -4.60 6.49
N LEU A 61 -8.36 -4.37 5.86
CA LEU A 61 -9.52 -5.25 6.02
C LEU A 61 -9.28 -6.64 5.44
N TRP A 62 -8.76 -6.76 4.21
CA TRP A 62 -8.55 -8.09 3.61
C TRP A 62 -7.41 -8.17 2.59
N ALA A 63 -7.04 -7.08 1.90
CA ALA A 63 -6.13 -7.22 0.75
C ALA A 63 -4.72 -7.66 1.15
N TYR A 64 -4.23 -7.27 2.35
CA TYR A 64 -2.99 -7.82 2.87
C TYR A 64 -3.05 -9.34 3.04
N SER A 65 -4.15 -9.86 3.60
CA SER A 65 -4.34 -11.31 3.80
C SER A 65 -4.39 -12.06 2.47
N LEU A 66 -5.10 -11.52 1.47
CA LEU A 66 -5.19 -12.14 0.15
C LEU A 66 -3.86 -12.09 -0.62
N ALA A 67 -2.99 -11.11 -0.33
CA ALA A 67 -1.70 -10.96 -1.01
C ALA A 67 -0.55 -11.71 -0.32
N PHE A 68 -0.52 -11.74 1.02
CA PHE A 68 0.60 -12.21 1.83
C PHE A 68 0.21 -13.25 2.89
N GLY A 69 -1.04 -13.69 2.92
CA GLY A 69 -1.48 -14.81 3.75
C GLY A 69 -1.11 -16.18 3.18
N PRO A 70 -1.37 -17.25 3.95
CA PRO A 70 -1.19 -18.63 3.51
C PRO A 70 -1.87 -18.90 2.17
N ASP A 71 -1.18 -19.61 1.29
CA ASP A 71 -1.69 -19.95 -0.03
C ASP A 71 -2.93 -20.86 0.07
N THR A 72 -4.01 -20.44 -0.59
CA THR A 72 -5.26 -21.21 -0.74
C THR A 72 -5.65 -21.37 -2.22
N GLY A 73 -4.81 -20.90 -3.14
CA GLY A 73 -5.08 -20.86 -4.57
C GLY A 73 -4.03 -21.53 -5.45
N GLN A 74 -3.20 -22.44 -4.92
CA GLN A 74 -2.05 -23.03 -5.63
C GLN A 74 -1.05 -21.96 -6.14
N GLY A 75 -0.83 -20.93 -5.34
CA GLY A 75 0.04 -19.79 -5.61
C GLY A 75 -0.67 -18.58 -6.21
N LEU A 76 -1.99 -18.65 -6.45
CA LEU A 76 -2.74 -17.53 -7.05
C LEU A 76 -3.20 -16.48 -6.03
N ILE A 77 -3.63 -16.92 -4.84
CA ILE A 77 -4.21 -16.04 -3.82
C ILE A 77 -3.99 -16.62 -2.41
N GLY A 78 -3.77 -15.72 -1.47
CA GLY A 78 -3.80 -16.04 -0.04
C GLY A 78 -5.22 -16.26 0.48
N ASP A 79 -5.34 -16.54 1.77
CA ASP A 79 -6.61 -16.73 2.45
C ASP A 79 -7.04 -15.49 3.26
N LEU A 80 -8.00 -15.68 4.17
CA LEU A 80 -8.55 -14.65 5.06
C LEU A 80 -8.02 -14.72 6.50
N THR A 81 -6.93 -15.44 6.75
CA THR A 81 -6.37 -15.61 8.11
C THR A 81 -5.87 -14.31 8.73
N HIS A 82 -5.34 -13.39 7.93
CA HIS A 82 -4.83 -12.09 8.36
C HIS A 82 -5.82 -10.93 8.09
N VAL A 83 -7.12 -11.22 7.97
CA VAL A 83 -8.16 -10.19 7.90
C VAL A 83 -8.05 -9.25 9.11
N GLY A 84 -8.11 -7.94 8.85
CA GLY A 84 -7.90 -6.93 9.90
C GLY A 84 -6.48 -6.95 10.50
N LEU A 85 -5.50 -7.49 9.78
CA LEU A 85 -4.12 -7.72 10.26
C LEU A 85 -4.06 -8.66 11.46
N ASN A 86 -4.99 -9.61 11.55
CA ASN A 86 -5.02 -10.58 12.64
C ASN A 86 -3.72 -11.41 12.67
N GLY A 87 -3.12 -11.55 13.86
CA GLY A 87 -1.94 -12.38 14.06
C GLY A 87 -0.62 -11.79 13.52
N THR A 88 -0.57 -10.51 13.13
CA THR A 88 0.66 -9.90 12.57
C THR A 88 1.42 -8.97 13.54
N LEU A 89 0.90 -8.73 14.74
CA LEU A 89 1.45 -7.75 15.70
C LEU A 89 2.82 -8.17 16.25
N ASP A 90 2.94 -9.42 16.68
CA ASP A 90 4.12 -9.94 17.38
C ASP A 90 4.96 -10.90 16.50
N THR A 91 4.83 -10.76 15.18
CA THR A 91 5.53 -11.60 14.20
C THR A 91 6.59 -10.81 13.43
N ALA A 92 7.56 -11.53 12.85
CA ALA A 92 8.59 -10.94 12.01
C ALA A 92 8.70 -11.69 10.68
N VAL A 93 9.17 -10.99 9.66
CA VAL A 93 9.43 -11.52 8.31
C VAL A 93 10.85 -11.17 7.89
N GLY A 94 11.42 -11.95 6.97
CA GLY A 94 12.79 -11.77 6.48
C GLY A 94 13.70 -12.95 6.81
N GLY A 95 14.91 -12.92 6.25
CA GLY A 95 15.93 -13.93 6.49
C GLY A 95 16.54 -13.83 7.89
N GLU A 96 17.27 -14.86 8.31
CA GLU A 96 18.03 -14.86 9.57
C GLU A 96 18.99 -13.65 9.62
N GLY A 97 18.98 -12.90 10.73
CA GLY A 97 19.77 -11.67 10.89
C GLY A 97 19.18 -10.41 10.22
N HIS A 98 18.14 -10.56 9.40
CA HIS A 98 17.49 -9.48 8.63
C HIS A 98 15.98 -9.43 8.85
N GLN A 99 15.54 -9.84 10.05
CA GLN A 99 14.12 -9.89 10.38
C GLN A 99 13.61 -8.49 10.72
N ILE A 100 12.46 -8.13 10.15
CA ILE A 100 11.73 -6.90 10.45
C ILE A 100 10.33 -7.24 11.00
N PRO A 101 9.70 -6.36 11.81
CA PRO A 101 8.33 -6.58 12.23
C PRO A 101 7.42 -6.78 11.02
N THR A 102 6.51 -7.76 11.08
CA THR A 102 5.54 -8.00 9.99
C THR A 102 4.73 -6.73 9.70
N LEU A 103 4.39 -5.95 10.72
CA LEU A 103 3.72 -4.66 10.55
C LEU A 103 4.53 -3.64 9.72
N ALA A 104 5.86 -3.62 9.83
CA ALA A 104 6.69 -2.75 8.99
C ALA A 104 6.62 -3.17 7.52
N PHE A 105 6.60 -4.49 7.27
CA PHE A 105 6.39 -5.04 5.93
C PHE A 105 4.98 -4.77 5.39
N VAL A 106 3.94 -4.94 6.21
CA VAL A 106 2.53 -4.61 5.88
C VAL A 106 2.43 -3.16 5.43
N MET A 107 3.03 -2.23 6.19
CA MET A 107 3.01 -0.81 5.88
C MET A 107 3.76 -0.50 4.59
N PHE A 108 4.93 -1.10 4.38
CA PHE A 108 5.69 -0.94 3.14
C PHE A 108 4.88 -1.40 1.92
N GLN A 109 4.30 -2.60 1.97
CA GLN A 109 3.51 -3.15 0.86
C GLN A 109 2.22 -2.37 0.59
N MET A 110 1.59 -1.82 1.63
CA MET A 110 0.42 -0.96 1.50
C MET A 110 0.68 0.22 0.57
N THR A 111 1.88 0.80 0.62
CA THR A 111 2.23 1.95 -0.23
C THR A 111 2.26 1.59 -1.73
N PHE A 112 2.64 0.36 -2.07
CA PHE A 112 2.56 -0.16 -3.44
C PHE A 112 1.11 -0.36 -3.88
N ALA A 113 0.26 -0.92 -3.02
CA ALA A 113 -1.16 -1.05 -3.31
C ALA A 113 -1.82 0.31 -3.57
N ILE A 114 -1.50 1.31 -2.74
CA ILE A 114 -2.00 2.69 -2.88
C ILE A 114 -1.53 3.32 -4.20
N ILE A 115 -0.22 3.30 -4.51
CA ILE A 115 0.29 3.94 -5.73
C ILE A 115 -0.25 3.27 -7.00
N THR A 116 -0.45 1.95 -6.99
CA THR A 116 -1.06 1.24 -8.11
C THR A 116 -2.47 1.75 -8.39
N VAL A 117 -3.32 1.90 -7.37
CA VAL A 117 -4.66 2.48 -7.53
C VAL A 117 -4.56 3.94 -7.97
N ALA A 118 -3.67 4.74 -7.38
CA ALA A 118 -3.50 6.14 -7.76
C ALA A 118 -3.09 6.31 -9.24
N LEU A 119 -2.27 5.41 -9.80
CA LEU A 119 -1.90 5.43 -11.23
C LEU A 119 -3.11 5.26 -12.16
N LEU A 120 -4.09 4.44 -11.77
CA LEU A 120 -5.33 4.29 -12.56
C LEU A 120 -6.10 5.61 -12.64
N SER A 121 -6.06 6.43 -11.58
CA SER A 121 -6.76 7.72 -11.56
C SER A 121 -6.24 8.67 -12.63
N GLY A 122 -4.93 8.69 -12.88
CA GLY A 122 -4.32 9.53 -13.92
C GLY A 122 -4.79 9.15 -15.33
N ALA A 123 -5.04 7.87 -15.58
CA ALA A 123 -5.53 7.39 -16.87
C ALA A 123 -7.01 7.78 -17.15
N ILE A 124 -7.80 8.00 -16.10
CA ILE A 124 -9.25 8.23 -16.23
C ILE A 124 -9.71 9.60 -15.68
N ALA A 125 -8.80 10.47 -15.24
CA ALA A 125 -9.10 11.74 -14.58
C ALA A 125 -10.05 12.67 -15.37
N ASP A 126 -10.00 12.59 -16.71
CA ASP A 126 -10.87 13.36 -17.62
C ASP A 126 -12.12 12.62 -18.09
N ARG A 127 -12.25 11.34 -17.71
CA ARG A 127 -13.27 10.42 -18.26
C ARG A 127 -14.20 9.85 -17.18
N ALA A 128 -13.86 9.98 -15.91
CA ALA A 128 -14.64 9.48 -14.78
C ALA A 128 -15.06 10.60 -13.82
N LYS A 129 -16.26 10.47 -13.24
CA LYS A 129 -16.70 11.30 -12.12
C LYS A 129 -16.05 10.79 -10.83
N PHE A 130 -15.72 11.68 -9.91
CA PHE A 130 -15.12 11.31 -8.61
C PHE A 130 -15.93 10.25 -7.85
N GLY A 131 -17.25 10.38 -7.75
CA GLY A 131 -18.08 9.39 -7.05
C GLY A 131 -18.20 8.02 -7.73
N ALA A 132 -17.80 7.89 -9.00
CA ALA A 132 -17.69 6.59 -9.67
C ALA A 132 -16.26 6.02 -9.60
N TRP A 133 -15.28 6.85 -9.22
CA TRP A 133 -13.91 6.44 -8.97
C TRP A 133 -13.74 5.81 -7.58
N VAL A 134 -14.43 6.38 -6.59
CA VAL A 134 -14.52 5.83 -5.22
C VAL A 134 -15.36 4.56 -5.24
#